data_AF-A0A9W8XX68-F1
#
_entry.id   AF-A0A9W8XX68-F1
#
_cell.length_a   1.000
_cell.length_b   1.000
_cell.length_c   1.000
_cell.angle_alpha   90.00
_cell.angle_beta   90.00
_cell.angle_gamma   90.00
#
_symmetry.space_group_name_H-M   'P 1'
#
loop_
_entity.id
_entity.type
_entity.pdbx_description
1 polymer ?
#
loop_
_entity_poly.entity_id
_entity_poly.type
_entity_poly.pdbx_seq_one_letter_code
_entity_poly.pdbx_strand_id
1 'polypeptide(L)'
;MARRPIGVRGLPFKQREALSKGYPVHFRKADGTFFEVTMPLPLFKATTSDKDLLVTTRNGVHQVTVPDHTNPAALKFFITHMNNLAAEQYVGEVPFTKHMALNLHLCSVAEDLGMAKYTQYIFNGYYHRLKTEVPSRDDVESIGQVDTPLGNRLFNTVGHRLAVLAWDGEHPNHAAFEEYLTKNTRLATIVHDLFAKREGAIERQARLEERQARFEQRRLEQEEADQLAAEREARMMAVEKERLAKDKKKWNAQKQKDADIRARVVEKKRAGEKLTREEAAMHYAMYGKHVPV
;
A
#
# COMPACT_ATOMS: atom_id res chain seq x y z
N MET A 1 0.77 -17.62 -25.08
CA MET A 1 0.19 -16.37 -25.63
C MET A 1 -1.24 -16.69 -26.10
N ALA A 2 -2.26 -16.21 -25.39
CA ALA A 2 -3.65 -16.39 -25.83
C ALA A 2 -3.87 -15.60 -27.14
N ARG A 3 -4.40 -16.25 -28.19
CA ARG A 3 -4.80 -15.55 -29.42
C ARG A 3 -5.83 -14.49 -29.03
N ARG A 4 -5.54 -13.21 -29.29
CA ARG A 4 -6.52 -12.13 -29.09
C ARG A 4 -7.78 -12.51 -29.88
N PRO A 5 -8.98 -12.43 -29.29
CA PRO A 5 -10.21 -12.75 -30.02
C PRO A 5 -10.28 -11.88 -31.26
N ILE A 6 -10.42 -12.51 -32.42
CA ILE A 6 -10.52 -11.85 -33.71
C ILE A 6 -11.82 -11.04 -33.68
N GLY A 7 -11.73 -9.71 -33.54
CA GLY A 7 -12.89 -8.83 -33.63
C GLY A 7 -13.49 -8.87 -35.05
N VAL A 8 -14.68 -8.27 -35.22
CA VAL A 8 -15.38 -8.26 -36.53
C VAL A 8 -14.48 -7.75 -37.66
N ARG A 9 -13.57 -6.81 -37.37
CA ARG A 9 -12.58 -6.30 -38.34
C ARG A 9 -11.68 -7.37 -38.95
N GLY A 10 -11.36 -8.44 -38.21
CA GLY A 10 -10.51 -9.52 -38.70
C GLY A 10 -11.24 -10.58 -39.53
N LEU A 11 -12.56 -10.44 -39.72
CA LEU A 11 -13.34 -11.36 -40.54
C LEU A 11 -13.21 -11.03 -42.04
N PRO A 12 -13.23 -12.04 -42.93
CA PRO A 12 -13.34 -11.83 -44.37
C PRO A 12 -14.58 -10.99 -44.73
N PHE A 13 -14.49 -10.19 -45.79
CA PHE A 13 -15.56 -9.28 -46.20
C PHE A 13 -16.93 -9.97 -46.32
N LYS A 14 -17.02 -11.13 -46.98
CA LYS A 14 -18.29 -11.88 -47.11
C LYS A 14 -18.93 -12.24 -45.76
N GLN A 15 -18.13 -12.50 -44.73
CA GLN A 15 -18.64 -12.77 -43.38
C GLN A 15 -19.10 -11.48 -42.69
N ARG A 16 -18.36 -10.37 -42.87
CA ARG A 16 -18.77 -9.05 -42.37
C ARG A 16 -20.06 -8.57 -43.04
N GLU A 17 -20.18 -8.75 -44.35
CA GLU A 17 -21.37 -8.43 -45.13
C GLU A 17 -22.60 -9.21 -44.65
N ALA A 18 -22.45 -10.46 -44.23
CA ALA A 18 -23.56 -11.21 -43.64
C ALA A 18 -24.06 -10.58 -42.33
N LEU A 19 -23.20 -9.86 -41.58
CA LEU A 19 -23.58 -9.18 -40.34
C LEU A 19 -24.37 -7.89 -40.59
N SER A 20 -24.31 -7.30 -41.79
CA SER A 20 -25.08 -6.10 -42.12
C SER A 20 -26.57 -6.39 -42.37
N LYS A 21 -26.94 -7.66 -42.49
CA LYS A 21 -28.31 -8.11 -42.76
C LYS A 21 -29.00 -8.51 -41.45
N GLY A 22 -30.27 -8.12 -41.29
CA GLY A 22 -31.10 -8.54 -40.16
C GLY A 22 -31.95 -7.40 -39.58
N TYR A 23 -32.66 -7.70 -38.49
CA TYR A 23 -33.48 -6.71 -37.80
C TYR A 23 -32.62 -5.58 -37.20
N PRO A 24 -33.09 -4.33 -37.21
CA PRO A 24 -32.38 -3.22 -36.61
C PRO A 24 -32.45 -3.30 -35.07
N VAL A 25 -31.35 -2.93 -34.43
CA VAL A 25 -31.26 -2.59 -33.01
C VAL A 25 -31.39 -1.08 -32.90
N HIS A 26 -32.39 -0.64 -32.15
CA HIS A 26 -32.65 0.76 -31.87
C HIS A 26 -31.96 1.20 -30.57
N PHE A 27 -31.35 2.36 -30.56
CA PHE A 27 -30.77 2.95 -29.35
C PHE A 27 -31.75 3.94 -28.77
N ARG A 28 -31.98 3.89 -27.46
CA ARG A 28 -32.90 4.81 -26.75
C ARG A 28 -32.30 5.32 -25.45
N LYS A 29 -32.72 6.50 -25.03
CA LYS A 29 -32.42 7.03 -23.69
C LYS A 29 -33.30 6.37 -22.63
N ALA A 30 -33.00 6.62 -21.35
CA ALA A 30 -33.82 6.15 -20.23
C ALA A 30 -35.25 6.74 -20.28
N ASP A 31 -35.41 7.96 -20.80
CA ASP A 31 -36.70 8.63 -21.00
C ASP A 31 -37.58 8.01 -22.10
N GLY A 32 -37.05 7.02 -22.85
CA GLY A 32 -37.75 6.34 -23.94
C GLY A 32 -37.56 6.96 -25.32
N THR A 33 -36.88 8.10 -25.44
CA THR A 33 -36.57 8.76 -26.72
C THR A 33 -35.56 7.93 -27.50
N PHE A 34 -35.86 7.68 -28.78
CA PHE A 34 -34.95 6.98 -29.68
C PHE A 34 -33.92 7.92 -30.30
N PHE A 35 -32.70 7.43 -30.46
CA PHE A 35 -31.70 8.07 -31.29
C PHE A 35 -31.96 7.74 -32.77
N GLU A 36 -31.70 8.69 -33.66
CA GLU A 36 -31.80 8.54 -35.11
C GLU A 36 -30.62 7.73 -35.70
N VAL A 37 -30.33 6.57 -35.11
CA VAL A 37 -29.30 5.66 -35.57
C VAL A 37 -29.68 4.23 -35.19
N THR A 38 -29.35 3.28 -36.06
CA THR A 38 -29.62 1.85 -35.84
C THR A 38 -28.42 1.02 -36.25
N MET A 39 -28.33 -0.19 -35.70
CA MET A 39 -27.32 -1.18 -36.04
C MET A 39 -27.98 -2.53 -36.33
N PRO A 40 -27.58 -3.28 -37.37
CA PRO A 40 -28.07 -4.64 -37.58
C PRO A 40 -27.83 -5.55 -36.37
N LEU A 41 -28.82 -6.35 -36.00
CA LEU A 41 -28.76 -7.25 -34.84
C LEU A 41 -27.57 -8.22 -34.87
N PRO A 42 -27.25 -8.89 -35.99
CA PRO A 42 -26.09 -9.79 -36.02
C PRO A 42 -24.78 -9.05 -35.81
N LEU A 43 -24.65 -7.84 -36.36
CA LEU A 43 -23.49 -6.98 -36.12
C LEU A 43 -23.37 -6.60 -34.65
N PHE A 44 -24.45 -6.10 -34.03
CA PHE A 44 -24.45 -5.73 -32.61
C PHE A 44 -24.02 -6.91 -31.72
N LYS A 45 -24.59 -8.09 -31.94
CA LYS A 45 -24.24 -9.32 -31.21
C LYS A 45 -22.79 -9.76 -31.42
N ALA A 46 -22.20 -9.50 -32.59
CA ALA A 46 -20.82 -9.85 -32.89
C ALA A 46 -19.81 -8.83 -32.32
N THR A 47 -20.23 -7.58 -32.10
CA THR A 47 -19.34 -6.50 -31.68
C THR A 47 -19.34 -6.29 -30.17
N THR A 48 -20.51 -6.37 -29.52
CA THR A 48 -20.65 -6.21 -28.06
C THR A 48 -20.03 -7.38 -27.29
N SER A 49 -19.39 -7.07 -26.16
CA SER A 49 -19.06 -8.06 -25.12
C SER A 49 -20.17 -8.22 -24.09
N ASP A 50 -21.07 -7.24 -23.98
CA ASP A 50 -22.20 -7.27 -23.05
C ASP A 50 -23.48 -7.66 -23.79
N LYS A 51 -23.96 -8.87 -23.49
CA LYS A 51 -25.13 -9.46 -24.14
C LYS A 51 -26.44 -9.02 -23.48
N ASP A 52 -26.37 -8.50 -22.25
CA ASP A 52 -27.55 -8.17 -21.45
C ASP A 52 -28.10 -6.78 -21.78
N LEU A 53 -27.32 -5.97 -22.50
CA LEU A 53 -27.76 -4.68 -23.07
C LEU A 53 -28.95 -4.80 -24.03
N LEU A 54 -29.08 -5.94 -24.69
CA LEU A 54 -30.08 -6.13 -25.74
C LEU A 54 -31.42 -6.58 -25.15
N VAL A 55 -32.42 -5.71 -25.24
CA VAL A 55 -33.80 -6.03 -24.86
C VAL A 55 -34.64 -6.23 -26.12
N THR A 56 -35.39 -7.33 -26.16
CA THR A 56 -36.40 -7.55 -27.22
C THR A 56 -37.78 -7.30 -26.63
N THR A 57 -38.51 -6.34 -27.19
CA THR A 57 -39.87 -6.01 -26.74
C THR A 57 -40.86 -7.10 -27.14
N ARG A 58 -42.08 -7.07 -26.57
CA ARG A 58 -43.17 -7.99 -26.94
C ARG A 58 -43.51 -7.96 -28.44
N ASN A 59 -43.25 -6.82 -29.10
CA ASN A 59 -43.50 -6.64 -30.54
C ASN A 59 -42.31 -7.08 -31.41
N GLY A 60 -41.29 -7.73 -30.83
CA GLY A 60 -40.10 -8.18 -31.55
C GLY A 60 -39.08 -7.08 -31.88
N VAL A 61 -39.27 -5.85 -31.37
CA VAL A 61 -38.32 -4.75 -31.57
C VAL A 61 -37.10 -4.95 -30.67
N HIS A 62 -35.91 -4.97 -31.26
CA HIS A 62 -34.64 -5.03 -30.55
C HIS A 62 -34.16 -3.63 -30.19
N GLN A 63 -33.84 -3.40 -28.93
CA GLN A 63 -33.42 -2.09 -28.46
C GLN A 63 -32.36 -2.18 -27.36
N VAL A 64 -31.55 -1.13 -27.27
CA VAL A 64 -30.54 -0.91 -26.22
C VAL A 64 -30.85 0.43 -25.55
N THR A 65 -31.00 0.42 -24.23
CA THR A 65 -31.08 1.65 -23.45
C THR A 65 -29.68 2.12 -23.13
N VAL A 66 -29.29 3.32 -23.58
CA VAL A 66 -27.98 3.91 -23.27
C VAL A 66 -28.08 4.86 -22.07
N PRO A 67 -26.98 5.07 -21.31
CA PRO A 67 -26.98 6.01 -20.18
C PRO A 67 -27.32 7.44 -20.59
N ASP A 68 -27.88 8.24 -19.68
CA ASP A 68 -28.32 9.62 -19.99
C ASP A 68 -27.17 10.56 -20.34
N HIS A 69 -25.96 10.28 -19.88
CA HIS A 69 -24.74 11.04 -20.21
C HIS A 69 -24.19 10.72 -21.62
N THR A 70 -24.83 9.84 -22.38
CA THR A 70 -24.39 9.46 -23.72
C THR A 70 -24.48 10.65 -24.66
N ASN A 71 -23.33 11.08 -25.20
CA ASN A 71 -23.28 12.16 -26.19
C ASN A 71 -23.91 11.68 -27.53
N PRO A 72 -24.98 12.33 -28.03
CA PRO A 72 -25.69 11.87 -29.23
C PRO A 72 -24.83 11.87 -30.50
N ALA A 73 -23.96 12.87 -30.66
CA ALA A 73 -23.09 13.00 -31.83
C ALA A 73 -22.02 11.90 -31.84
N ALA A 74 -21.43 11.61 -30.68
CA ALA A 74 -20.49 10.51 -30.52
C ALA A 74 -21.16 9.16 -30.78
N LEU A 75 -22.37 8.94 -30.26
CA LEU A 75 -23.14 7.72 -30.53
C LEU A 75 -23.41 7.53 -32.03
N LYS A 76 -23.97 8.56 -32.68
CA LYS A 76 -24.26 8.51 -34.12
C LYS A 76 -22.99 8.20 -34.92
N PHE A 77 -21.90 8.91 -34.63
CA PHE A 77 -20.61 8.69 -35.28
C PHE A 77 -20.10 7.26 -35.09
N PHE A 78 -20.11 6.77 -33.86
CA PHE A 78 -19.62 5.44 -33.53
C PHE A 78 -20.45 4.35 -34.22
N ILE A 79 -21.78 4.40 -34.13
CA ILE A 79 -22.65 3.41 -34.77
C ILE A 79 -22.54 3.44 -36.30
N THR A 80 -22.45 4.62 -36.91
CA THR A 80 -22.18 4.73 -38.36
C THR A 80 -20.87 4.06 -38.74
N HIS A 81 -19.78 4.32 -37.99
CA HIS A 81 -18.50 3.64 -38.24
C HIS A 81 -18.62 2.12 -38.10
N MET A 82 -19.34 1.65 -37.07
CA MET A 82 -19.56 0.22 -36.86
C MET A 82 -20.37 -0.41 -38.01
N ASN A 83 -21.40 0.27 -38.53
CA ASN A 83 -22.14 -0.21 -39.70
C ASN A 83 -21.24 -0.32 -40.95
N ASN A 84 -20.32 0.64 -41.14
CA ASN A 84 -19.36 0.58 -42.23
C ASN A 84 -18.43 -0.63 -42.11
N LEU A 85 -18.06 -1.08 -40.89
CA LEU A 85 -17.32 -2.34 -40.69
C LEU A 85 -17.99 -3.55 -41.35
N ALA A 86 -19.32 -3.56 -41.49
CA ALA A 86 -20.04 -4.64 -42.16
C ALA A 86 -20.27 -4.38 -43.66
N ALA A 87 -20.37 -3.10 -44.07
CA ALA A 87 -20.75 -2.71 -45.42
C ALA A 87 -19.57 -2.51 -46.38
N GLU A 88 -18.39 -2.11 -45.89
CA GLU A 88 -17.27 -1.72 -46.73
C GLU A 88 -16.17 -2.78 -46.83
N GLN A 89 -15.53 -2.87 -48.00
CA GLN A 89 -14.44 -3.84 -48.24
C GLN A 89 -13.23 -3.57 -47.34
N TYR A 90 -12.89 -2.30 -47.12
CA TYR A 90 -11.76 -1.88 -46.29
C TYR A 90 -12.23 -0.94 -45.21
N VAL A 91 -12.08 -1.32 -43.95
CA VAL A 91 -12.43 -0.45 -42.83
C VAL A 91 -11.29 -0.41 -41.84
N GLY A 92 -10.77 0.79 -41.64
CA GLY A 92 -9.69 1.06 -40.72
C GLY A 92 -10.11 1.02 -39.25
N GLU A 93 -9.23 1.56 -38.43
CA GLU A 93 -9.57 1.96 -37.07
C GLU A 93 -10.62 3.07 -37.07
N VAL A 94 -11.28 3.26 -35.92
CA VAL A 94 -12.07 4.48 -35.72
C VAL A 94 -11.10 5.66 -36.01
N PRO A 95 -11.48 6.72 -36.71
CA PRO A 95 -10.53 7.80 -36.91
C PRO A 95 -10.39 8.62 -35.62
N PHE A 96 -9.18 9.07 -35.30
CA PHE A 96 -9.00 10.12 -34.31
C PHE A 96 -9.65 11.40 -34.85
N THR A 97 -10.44 12.08 -34.01
CA THR A 97 -10.86 13.44 -34.29
C THR A 97 -9.85 14.43 -33.71
N LYS A 98 -9.87 15.69 -34.20
CA LYS A 98 -9.04 16.77 -33.64
C LYS A 98 -9.50 17.19 -32.23
N HIS A 99 -10.72 16.82 -31.83
CA HIS A 99 -11.34 17.25 -30.58
C HIS A 99 -11.24 16.14 -29.52
N MET A 100 -10.43 16.37 -28.50
CA MET A 100 -10.22 15.40 -27.42
C MET A 100 -11.52 15.01 -26.72
N ALA A 101 -12.38 15.99 -26.39
CA ALA A 101 -13.67 15.73 -25.75
C ALA A 101 -14.54 14.76 -26.57
N LEU A 102 -14.62 14.96 -27.90
CA LEU A 102 -15.37 14.06 -28.78
C LEU A 102 -14.77 12.65 -28.80
N ASN A 103 -13.44 12.54 -28.87
CA ASN A 103 -12.76 11.24 -28.81
C ASN A 103 -13.01 10.49 -27.49
N LEU A 104 -13.05 11.20 -26.37
CA LEU A 104 -13.36 10.60 -25.06
C LEU A 104 -14.84 10.23 -24.93
N HIS A 105 -15.76 11.02 -25.52
CA HIS A 105 -17.16 10.61 -25.65
C HIS A 105 -17.31 9.36 -26.53
N LEU A 106 -16.54 9.24 -27.62
CA LEU A 106 -16.50 8.01 -28.43
C LEU A 106 -16.02 6.81 -27.62
N CYS A 107 -14.98 6.98 -26.79
CA CYS A 107 -14.52 5.94 -25.89
C CYS A 107 -15.61 5.55 -24.87
N SER A 108 -16.30 6.54 -24.30
CA SER A 108 -17.38 6.32 -23.32
C SER A 108 -18.56 5.55 -23.94
N VAL A 109 -19.06 6.02 -25.10
CA VAL A 109 -20.09 5.33 -25.88
C VAL A 109 -19.71 3.88 -26.15
N ALA A 110 -18.46 3.65 -26.57
CA ALA A 110 -17.98 2.30 -26.84
C ALA A 110 -17.93 1.46 -25.56
N GLU A 111 -17.56 2.01 -24.40
CA GLU A 111 -17.59 1.32 -23.11
C GLU A 111 -19.04 0.96 -22.71
N ASP A 112 -19.96 1.92 -22.80
CA ASP A 112 -21.38 1.74 -22.47
C ASP A 112 -22.07 0.67 -23.33
N LEU A 113 -21.59 0.47 -24.56
CA LEU A 113 -22.11 -0.53 -25.50
C LEU A 113 -21.35 -1.87 -25.45
N GLY A 114 -20.39 -2.06 -24.54
CA GLY A 114 -19.56 -3.27 -24.50
C GLY A 114 -18.65 -3.42 -25.72
N MET A 115 -18.28 -2.32 -26.36
CA MET A 115 -17.51 -2.23 -27.60
C MET A 115 -16.17 -1.50 -27.44
N ALA A 116 -15.68 -1.31 -26.21
CA ALA A 116 -14.46 -0.55 -25.89
C ALA A 116 -13.22 -0.98 -26.69
N LYS A 117 -13.13 -2.26 -27.09
CA LYS A 117 -12.02 -2.78 -27.92
C LYS A 117 -11.82 -2.03 -29.23
N TYR A 118 -12.85 -1.37 -29.77
CA TYR A 118 -12.78 -0.63 -31.02
C TYR A 118 -12.23 0.80 -30.86
N THR A 119 -12.23 1.35 -29.65
CA THR A 119 -11.74 2.70 -29.32
C THR A 119 -10.55 2.68 -28.34
N GLN A 120 -10.12 1.51 -27.90
CA GLN A 120 -9.05 1.36 -26.90
C GLN A 120 -7.74 2.06 -27.27
N TYR A 121 -7.35 2.06 -28.54
CA TYR A 121 -6.12 2.73 -28.98
C TYR A 121 -6.23 4.27 -28.88
N ILE A 122 -7.44 4.85 -29.07
CA ILE A 122 -7.72 6.27 -28.81
C ILE A 122 -7.48 6.58 -27.35
N PHE A 123 -8.13 5.81 -26.47
CA PHE A 123 -7.99 5.98 -25.03
C PHE A 123 -6.54 5.83 -24.58
N ASN A 124 -5.85 4.79 -25.04
CA ASN A 124 -4.44 4.55 -24.70
C ASN A 124 -3.53 5.69 -25.16
N GLY A 125 -3.79 6.28 -26.33
CA GLY A 125 -3.05 7.44 -26.83
C GLY A 125 -3.18 8.64 -25.89
N TYR A 126 -4.40 8.98 -25.48
CA TYR A 126 -4.63 10.06 -24.52
C TYR A 126 -4.08 9.75 -23.13
N TYR A 127 -4.32 8.53 -22.64
CA TYR A 127 -3.83 8.11 -21.33
C TYR A 127 -2.30 8.16 -21.25
N HIS A 128 -1.61 7.69 -22.29
CA HIS A 128 -0.14 7.76 -22.36
C HIS A 128 0.33 9.22 -22.34
N ARG A 129 -0.20 10.06 -23.24
CA ARG A 129 0.15 11.49 -23.33
C ARG A 129 -0.03 12.22 -22.00
N LEU A 130 -1.20 12.05 -21.36
CA LEU A 130 -1.52 12.72 -20.09
C LEU A 130 -0.69 12.21 -18.90
N LYS A 131 -0.08 11.02 -19.02
CA LYS A 131 0.80 10.46 -17.99
C LYS A 131 2.24 10.93 -18.17
N THR A 132 2.69 11.11 -19.41
CA THR A 132 4.09 11.44 -19.74
C THR A 132 4.35 12.93 -19.85
N GLU A 133 3.36 13.70 -20.31
CA GLU A 133 3.47 15.14 -20.55
C GLU A 133 2.67 15.90 -19.49
N VAL A 134 3.04 17.17 -19.25
CA VAL A 134 2.25 18.06 -18.39
C VAL A 134 0.96 18.42 -19.15
N PRO A 135 -0.23 18.03 -18.64
CA PRO A 135 -1.49 18.32 -19.32
C PRO A 135 -1.68 19.83 -19.50
N SER A 136 -2.04 20.25 -20.71
CA SER A 136 -2.35 21.65 -20.97
C SER A 136 -3.70 22.02 -20.36
N ARG A 137 -3.97 23.33 -20.23
CA ARG A 137 -5.29 23.83 -19.81
C ARG A 137 -6.41 23.29 -20.72
N ASP A 138 -6.19 23.30 -22.03
CA ASP A 138 -7.15 22.82 -23.03
C ASP A 138 -7.43 21.32 -22.87
N ASP A 139 -6.43 20.53 -22.47
CA ASP A 139 -6.62 19.11 -22.16
C ASP A 139 -7.52 18.93 -20.93
N VAL A 140 -7.25 19.67 -19.86
CA VAL A 140 -8.06 19.62 -18.63
C VAL A 140 -9.50 20.04 -18.90
N GLU A 141 -9.71 21.12 -19.64
CA GLU A 141 -11.04 21.60 -20.01
C GLU A 141 -11.76 20.58 -20.92
N SER A 142 -11.06 19.99 -21.89
CA SER A 142 -11.63 18.97 -22.78
C SER A 142 -12.06 17.71 -22.03
N ILE A 143 -11.28 17.26 -21.04
CA ILE A 143 -11.64 16.10 -20.20
C ILE A 143 -12.77 16.47 -19.25
N GLY A 144 -12.74 17.69 -18.70
CA GLY A 144 -13.76 18.20 -17.78
C GLY A 144 -15.16 18.29 -18.39
N GLN A 145 -15.26 18.44 -19.71
CA GLN A 145 -16.52 18.40 -20.47
C GLN A 145 -17.13 16.99 -20.56
N VAL A 146 -16.36 15.94 -20.28
CA VAL A 146 -16.77 14.54 -20.44
C VAL A 146 -17.18 13.98 -19.09
N ASP A 147 -18.44 14.23 -18.70
CA ASP A 147 -19.02 13.69 -17.46
C ASP A 147 -19.52 12.25 -17.65
N THR A 148 -18.57 11.34 -17.80
CA THR A 148 -18.79 9.89 -17.89
C THR A 148 -17.87 9.17 -16.91
N PRO A 149 -18.14 7.91 -16.52
CA PRO A 149 -17.23 7.15 -15.66
C PRO A 149 -15.79 7.11 -16.21
N LEU A 150 -15.62 6.97 -17.53
CA LEU A 150 -14.33 7.01 -18.20
C LEU A 150 -13.68 8.40 -18.10
N GLY A 151 -14.42 9.45 -18.45
CA GLY A 151 -13.94 10.83 -18.37
C GLY A 151 -13.54 11.21 -16.95
N ASN A 152 -14.33 10.79 -15.95
CA ASN A 152 -14.07 11.04 -14.54
C ASN A 152 -12.81 10.31 -14.03
N ARG A 153 -12.56 9.06 -14.46
CA ARG A 153 -11.29 8.35 -14.17
C ARG A 153 -10.08 9.09 -14.75
N LEU A 154 -10.19 9.57 -15.98
CA LEU A 154 -9.11 10.29 -16.65
C LEU A 154 -8.87 11.66 -16.01
N PHE A 155 -9.94 12.38 -15.68
CA PHE A 155 -9.87 13.67 -14.99
C PHE A 155 -9.19 13.54 -13.63
N ASN A 156 -9.53 12.51 -12.85
CA ASN A 156 -8.87 12.24 -11.57
C ASN A 156 -7.38 11.89 -11.74
N THR A 157 -7.03 11.15 -12.79
CA THR A 157 -5.62 10.83 -13.11
C THR A 157 -4.83 12.10 -13.43
N VAL A 158 -5.41 13.00 -14.23
CA VAL A 158 -4.82 14.29 -14.57
C VAL A 158 -4.70 15.19 -13.33
N GLY A 159 -5.76 15.28 -12.53
CA GLY A 159 -5.74 16.03 -11.27
C GLY A 159 -4.66 15.53 -10.31
N HIS A 160 -4.49 14.21 -10.21
CA HIS A 160 -3.41 13.63 -9.42
C HIS A 160 -2.02 14.01 -9.94
N ARG A 161 -1.80 13.93 -11.26
CA ARG A 161 -0.51 14.30 -11.85
C ARG A 161 -0.19 15.78 -11.63
N LEU A 162 -1.17 16.66 -11.85
CA LEU A 162 -1.02 18.10 -11.64
C LEU A 162 -0.77 18.44 -10.17
N ALA A 163 -1.46 17.78 -9.23
CA ALA A 163 -1.20 17.93 -7.80
C ALA A 163 0.23 17.52 -7.43
N VAL A 164 0.71 16.37 -7.92
CA VAL A 164 2.10 15.94 -7.67
C VAL A 164 3.10 16.97 -8.19
N LEU A 165 2.93 17.43 -9.45
CA LEU A 165 3.80 18.45 -10.04
C LEU A 165 3.78 19.77 -9.26
N ALA A 166 2.60 20.21 -8.81
CA ALA A 166 2.47 21.44 -8.03
C ALA A 166 3.14 21.32 -6.65
N TRP A 167 2.95 20.18 -5.98
CA TRP A 167 3.58 19.90 -4.68
C TRP A 167 5.10 19.85 -4.78
N ASP A 168 5.63 19.15 -5.80
CA ASP A 168 7.07 18.97 -5.98
C ASP A 168 7.74 20.25 -6.56
N GLY A 169 6.97 21.31 -6.84
CA GLY A 169 7.48 22.56 -7.43
C GLY A 169 7.87 22.43 -8.91
N GLU A 170 7.48 21.34 -9.56
CA GLU A 170 7.79 21.02 -10.96
C GLU A 170 6.75 21.57 -11.95
N HIS A 171 5.66 22.18 -11.47
CA HIS A 171 4.65 22.76 -12.34
C HIS A 171 5.21 24.00 -13.09
N PRO A 172 5.25 24.03 -14.44
CA PRO A 172 5.95 25.07 -15.21
C PRO A 172 5.51 26.52 -14.93
N ASN A 173 4.26 26.71 -14.52
CA ASN A 173 3.72 28.01 -14.12
C ASN A 173 2.79 27.84 -12.92
N HIS A 174 3.35 27.85 -11.72
CA HIS A 174 2.59 27.64 -10.48
C HIS A 174 1.54 28.74 -10.23
N ALA A 175 1.89 30.01 -10.47
CA ALA A 175 0.95 31.12 -10.25
C ALA A 175 -0.30 31.05 -11.14
N ALA A 176 -0.14 30.75 -12.44
CA ALA A 176 -1.28 30.58 -13.33
C ALA A 176 -2.10 29.33 -13.01
N PHE A 177 -1.46 28.29 -12.48
CA PHE A 177 -2.15 27.08 -12.02
C PHE A 177 -3.05 27.36 -10.81
N GLU A 178 -2.53 28.06 -9.79
CA GLU A 178 -3.32 28.47 -8.62
C GLU A 178 -4.50 29.35 -9.04
N GLU A 179 -4.30 30.33 -9.94
CA GLU A 179 -5.40 31.12 -10.48
C GLU A 179 -6.43 30.24 -11.20
N TYR A 180 -5.98 29.25 -11.96
CA TYR A 180 -6.88 28.32 -12.65
C TYR A 180 -7.68 27.44 -11.67
N LEU A 181 -7.09 27.01 -10.55
CA LEU A 181 -7.81 26.25 -9.52
C LEU A 181 -9.00 27.04 -8.93
N THR A 182 -8.87 28.37 -8.81
CA THR A 182 -10.01 29.21 -8.36
C THR A 182 -11.20 29.17 -9.33
N LYS A 183 -10.95 28.91 -10.62
CA LYS A 183 -11.98 28.85 -11.67
C LYS A 183 -12.50 27.43 -11.88
N ASN A 184 -11.69 26.41 -11.64
CA ASN A 184 -12.03 25.00 -11.80
C ASN A 184 -12.14 24.31 -10.44
N THR A 185 -13.29 24.47 -9.78
CA THR A 185 -13.56 23.94 -8.43
C THR A 185 -13.37 22.43 -8.35
N ARG A 186 -13.77 21.70 -9.39
CA ARG A 186 -13.62 20.24 -9.45
C ARG A 186 -12.16 19.80 -9.42
N LEU A 187 -11.29 20.48 -10.18
CA LEU A 187 -9.85 20.21 -10.14
C LEU A 187 -9.26 20.63 -8.79
N ALA A 188 -9.67 21.79 -8.27
CA ALA A 188 -9.21 22.29 -6.97
C ALA A 188 -9.48 21.29 -5.85
N THR A 189 -10.67 20.70 -5.78
CA THR A 189 -10.99 19.65 -4.79
C THR A 189 -10.00 18.48 -4.87
N ILE A 190 -9.71 17.97 -6.07
CA ILE A 190 -8.77 16.85 -6.25
C ILE A 190 -7.36 17.24 -5.78
N VAL A 191 -6.90 18.43 -6.13
CA VAL A 191 -5.56 18.91 -5.78
C VAL A 191 -5.44 19.10 -4.26
N HIS A 192 -6.39 19.81 -3.63
CA HIS A 192 -6.37 20.06 -2.20
C HIS A 192 -6.52 18.77 -1.38
N ASP A 193 -7.37 17.83 -1.80
CA ASP A 193 -7.49 16.51 -1.15
C ASP A 193 -6.17 15.74 -1.18
N LEU A 194 -5.41 15.86 -2.28
CA LEU A 194 -4.10 15.20 -2.39
C LEU A 194 -3.03 15.88 -1.55
N PHE A 195 -3.04 17.21 -1.46
CA PHE A 195 -2.15 17.96 -0.56
C PHE A 195 -2.40 17.54 0.89
N ALA A 196 -3.66 17.57 1.34
CA ALA A 196 -4.01 17.15 2.69
C ALA A 196 -3.61 15.69 2.99
N LYS A 197 -3.80 14.77 2.02
CA LYS A 197 -3.36 13.38 2.16
C LYS A 197 -1.84 13.25 2.29
N ARG A 198 -1.08 14.05 1.54
CA ARG A 198 0.39 14.03 1.52
C ARG A 198 0.96 14.64 2.80
N GLU A 199 0.43 15.78 3.24
CA GLU A 199 0.73 16.38 4.56
C GLU A 199 0.48 15.39 5.69
N GLY A 200 -0.70 14.78 5.73
CA GLY A 200 -1.01 13.76 6.73
C GLY A 200 -0.11 12.52 6.63
N ALA A 201 0.41 12.17 5.45
CA ALA A 201 1.38 11.08 5.29
C ALA A 201 2.75 11.46 5.86
N ILE A 202 3.22 12.69 5.64
CA ILE A 202 4.46 13.22 6.21
C ILE A 202 4.37 13.23 7.74
N GLU A 203 3.26 13.71 8.31
CA GLU A 203 3.06 13.71 9.76
C GLU A 203 3.05 12.29 10.35
N ARG A 204 2.37 11.35 9.69
CA ARG A 204 2.35 9.94 10.12
C ARG A 204 3.75 9.34 10.08
N GLN A 205 4.52 9.63 9.04
CA GLN A 205 5.90 9.16 8.91
C GLN A 205 6.79 9.70 10.03
N ALA A 206 6.72 11.01 10.30
CA ALA A 206 7.47 11.64 11.40
C ALA A 206 7.12 11.02 12.77
N ARG A 207 5.84 10.73 13.03
CA ARG A 207 5.42 10.05 14.27
C ARG A 207 5.94 8.62 14.38
N LEU A 208 6.03 7.90 13.27
CA LEU A 208 6.59 6.55 13.25
C LEU A 208 8.10 6.57 13.54
N GLU A 209 8.82 7.50 12.93
CA GLU A 209 10.25 7.70 13.16
C GLU A 209 10.53 8.10 14.61
N GLU A 210 9.75 9.03 15.17
CA GLU A 210 9.87 9.41 16.59
C GLU A 210 9.61 8.22 17.52
N ARG A 211 8.59 7.40 17.22
CA ARG A 211 8.27 6.20 18.00
C ARG A 211 9.39 5.16 17.93
N GLN A 212 10.00 4.98 16.75
CA GLN A 212 11.14 4.09 16.57
C GLN A 212 12.36 4.58 17.36
N ALA A 213 12.71 5.87 17.24
CA ALA A 213 13.80 6.47 17.99
C ALA A 213 13.63 6.32 19.51
N ARG A 214 12.42 6.56 20.03
CA ARG A 214 12.11 6.36 21.46
C ARG A 214 12.24 4.89 21.90
N PHE A 215 11.88 3.95 21.03
CA PHE A 215 12.00 2.53 21.33
C PHE A 215 13.48 2.10 21.36
N GLU A 216 14.28 2.56 20.40
CA GLU A 216 15.71 2.31 20.38
C GLU A 216 16.43 2.92 21.58
N GLN A 217 16.08 4.15 21.96
CA GLN A 217 16.62 4.80 23.16
C GLN A 217 16.31 3.98 24.43
N ARG A 218 15.06 3.54 24.61
CA ARG A 218 14.70 2.69 25.76
C ARG A 218 15.44 1.36 25.76
N ARG A 219 15.69 0.78 24.60
CA ARG A 219 16.45 -0.46 24.49
C ARG A 219 17.89 -0.25 24.95
N LEU A 220 18.53 0.83 24.51
CA LEU A 220 19.89 1.19 24.95
C LEU A 220 19.96 1.48 26.45
N GLU A 221 19.02 2.26 26.99
CA GLU A 221 18.94 2.54 28.43
C GLU A 221 18.76 1.26 29.25
N GLN A 222 17.96 0.31 28.75
CA GLN A 222 17.76 -0.98 29.40
C GLN A 222 19.03 -1.85 29.32
N GLU A 223 19.69 -1.91 28.16
CA GLU A 223 20.97 -2.62 28.01
C GLU A 223 22.06 -2.05 28.93
N GLU A 224 22.16 -0.73 29.08
CA GLU A 224 23.09 -0.08 30.01
C GLU A 224 22.73 -0.38 31.48
N ALA A 225 21.45 -0.34 31.83
CA ALA A 225 20.99 -0.66 33.18
C ALA A 225 21.27 -2.13 33.54
N ASP A 226 21.05 -3.05 32.60
CA ASP A 226 21.32 -4.48 32.77
C ASP A 226 22.83 -4.73 32.90
N GLN A 227 23.68 -4.05 32.12
CA GLN A 227 25.14 -4.12 32.28
C GLN A 227 25.60 -3.62 33.66
N LEU A 228 25.07 -2.48 34.11
CA LEU A 228 25.41 -1.91 35.41
C LEU A 228 24.93 -2.81 36.56
N ALA A 229 23.76 -3.43 36.43
CA ALA A 229 23.24 -4.39 37.39
C ALA A 229 24.13 -5.63 37.48
N ALA A 230 24.53 -6.19 36.33
CA ALA A 230 25.44 -7.33 36.26
C ALA A 230 26.83 -7.02 36.86
N GLU A 231 27.37 -5.81 36.61
CA GLU A 231 28.64 -5.38 37.21
C GLU A 231 28.54 -5.27 38.74
N ARG A 232 27.45 -4.69 39.25
CA ARG A 232 27.19 -4.59 40.69
C ARG A 232 27.07 -5.96 41.34
N GLU A 233 26.33 -6.88 40.72
CA GLU A 233 26.18 -8.25 41.21
C GLU A 233 27.53 -8.98 41.24
N ALA A 234 28.31 -8.88 40.16
CA ALA A 234 29.66 -9.46 40.08
C ALA A 234 30.59 -8.91 41.18
N ARG A 235 30.52 -7.60 41.46
CA ARG A 235 31.29 -6.96 42.52
C ARG A 235 30.88 -7.46 43.91
N MET A 236 29.58 -7.59 44.17
CA MET A 236 29.06 -8.12 45.44
C MET A 236 29.50 -9.57 45.65
N MET A 237 29.39 -10.41 44.62
CA MET A 237 29.86 -11.80 44.65
C MET A 237 31.37 -11.90 44.90
N ALA A 238 32.17 -11.00 44.32
CA ALA A 238 33.61 -10.96 44.57
C ALA A 238 33.93 -10.59 46.03
N VAL A 239 33.23 -9.60 46.59
CA VAL A 239 33.39 -9.18 48.00
C VAL A 239 32.99 -10.31 48.96
N GLU A 240 31.87 -10.99 48.70
CA GLU A 240 31.42 -12.12 49.52
C GLU A 240 32.41 -13.28 49.47
N LYS A 241 32.92 -13.61 48.27
CA LYS A 241 33.96 -14.64 48.10
C LYS A 241 35.24 -14.28 48.87
N GLU A 242 35.66 -13.02 48.86
CA GLU A 242 36.81 -12.55 49.62
C GLU A 242 36.57 -12.67 51.14
N ARG A 243 35.38 -12.31 51.61
CA ARG A 243 34.98 -12.45 53.01
C ARG A 243 34.99 -13.91 53.47
N LEU A 244 34.36 -14.80 52.71
CA LEU A 244 34.37 -16.24 52.98
C LEU A 244 35.80 -16.81 52.96
N ALA A 245 36.66 -16.35 52.06
CA ALA A 245 38.06 -16.76 52.03
C ALA A 245 38.83 -16.29 53.28
N LYS A 246 38.59 -15.05 53.75
CA LYS A 246 39.15 -14.52 55.00
C LYS A 246 38.65 -15.29 56.23
N ASP A 247 37.36 -15.57 56.30
CA ASP A 247 36.76 -16.32 57.41
C ASP A 247 37.23 -17.77 57.43
N LYS A 248 37.34 -18.43 56.27
CA LYS A 248 37.95 -19.77 56.16
C LYS A 248 39.41 -19.78 56.59
N LYS A 249 40.20 -18.75 56.24
CA LYS A 249 41.59 -18.60 56.72
C LYS A 249 41.64 -18.44 58.25
N LYS A 250 40.78 -17.59 58.83
CA LYS A 250 40.69 -17.42 60.29
C LYS A 250 40.28 -18.71 61.00
N TRP A 251 39.26 -19.41 60.49
CA TRP A 251 38.80 -20.68 61.01
C TRP A 251 39.89 -21.75 60.98
N ASN A 252 40.59 -21.89 59.85
CA ASN A 252 41.70 -22.83 59.73
C ASN A 252 42.85 -22.49 60.68
N ALA A 253 43.19 -21.20 60.82
CA ALA A 253 44.21 -20.75 61.77
C ALA A 253 43.80 -21.05 63.23
N GLN A 254 42.53 -20.84 63.59
CA GLN A 254 42.02 -21.16 64.92
C GLN A 254 42.04 -22.68 65.16
N LYS A 255 41.59 -23.47 64.20
CA LYS A 255 41.63 -24.94 64.27
C LYS A 255 43.04 -25.46 64.46
N GLN A 256 44.03 -24.86 63.79
CA GLN A 256 45.43 -25.23 63.94
C GLN A 256 45.97 -24.84 65.33
N LYS A 257 45.68 -23.62 65.81
CA LYS A 257 46.00 -23.21 67.19
C LYS A 257 45.38 -24.16 68.22
N ASP A 258 44.10 -24.49 68.07
CA ASP A 258 43.42 -25.41 68.97
C ASP A 258 44.06 -26.80 68.93
N ALA A 259 44.44 -27.30 67.74
CA ALA A 259 45.14 -28.57 67.60
C ALA A 259 46.52 -28.56 68.29
N ASP A 260 47.28 -27.48 68.15
CA ASP A 260 48.58 -27.29 68.82
C ASP A 260 48.43 -27.24 70.34
N ILE A 261 47.41 -26.52 70.86
CA ILE A 261 47.10 -26.47 72.29
C ILE A 261 46.68 -27.86 72.79
N ARG A 262 45.83 -28.59 72.04
CA ARG A 262 45.46 -29.97 72.40
C ARG A 262 46.67 -30.89 72.46
N ALA A 263 47.58 -30.80 71.49
CA ALA A 263 48.81 -31.60 71.48
C ALA A 263 49.68 -31.29 72.72
N ARG A 264 49.89 -30.00 73.04
CA ARG A 264 50.61 -29.57 74.26
C ARG A 264 49.95 -30.06 75.55
N VAL A 265 48.61 -30.01 75.64
CA VAL A 265 47.87 -30.53 76.80
C VAL A 265 48.11 -32.02 76.98
N VAL A 266 48.06 -32.81 75.90
CA VAL A 266 48.30 -34.27 75.96
C VAL A 266 49.75 -34.56 76.35
N GLU A 267 50.70 -33.84 75.78
CA GLU A 267 52.13 -33.99 76.07
C GLU A 267 52.47 -33.63 77.52
N LYS A 268 52.05 -32.45 78.00
CA LYS A 268 52.24 -32.03 79.40
C LYS A 268 51.56 -32.94 80.40
N LYS A 269 50.37 -33.46 80.06
CA LYS A 269 49.66 -34.42 80.91
C LYS A 269 50.39 -35.77 81.00
N ARG A 270 51.09 -36.19 79.93
CA ARG A 270 51.98 -37.36 79.97
C ARG A 270 53.25 -37.09 80.80
N ALA A 271 53.77 -35.87 80.75
CA ALA A 271 54.96 -35.44 81.50
C ALA A 271 54.69 -35.10 82.98
N GLY A 272 53.41 -34.91 83.38
CA GLY A 272 53.04 -34.53 84.75
C GLY A 272 53.24 -33.05 85.07
N GLU A 273 53.36 -32.19 84.05
CA GLU A 273 53.59 -30.75 84.20
C GLU A 273 52.27 -29.96 84.42
N LYS A 274 52.38 -28.78 85.03
CA LYS A 274 51.24 -27.86 85.19
C LYS A 274 50.81 -27.28 83.84
N LEU A 275 49.50 -27.23 83.61
CA LEU A 275 48.89 -26.66 82.40
C LEU A 275 48.76 -25.13 82.55
N THR A 276 49.03 -24.39 81.47
CA THR A 276 48.72 -22.95 81.44
C THR A 276 47.20 -22.71 81.47
N ARG A 277 46.77 -21.48 81.75
CA ARG A 277 45.34 -21.11 81.84
C ARG A 277 44.54 -21.48 80.57
N GLU A 278 45.14 -21.31 79.39
CA GLU A 278 44.51 -21.67 78.10
C GLU A 278 44.47 -23.19 77.88
N GLU A 279 45.54 -23.89 78.24
CA GLU A 279 45.63 -25.36 78.18
C GLU A 279 44.65 -26.04 79.16
N ALA A 280 44.47 -25.48 80.36
CA ALA A 280 43.51 -25.96 81.36
C ALA A 280 42.05 -25.75 80.91
N ALA A 281 41.74 -24.62 80.28
CA ALA A 281 40.43 -24.39 79.65
C ALA A 281 40.16 -25.39 78.52
N MET A 282 41.18 -25.69 77.70
CA MET A 282 41.07 -26.69 76.63
C MET A 282 40.92 -28.12 77.16
N HIS A 283 41.61 -28.46 78.25
CA HIS A 283 41.43 -29.73 78.95
C HIS A 283 40.01 -29.88 79.49
N TYR A 284 39.46 -28.83 80.10
CA TYR A 284 38.06 -28.82 80.53
C TYR A 284 37.10 -29.02 79.35
N ALA A 285 37.33 -28.35 78.22
CA ALA A 285 36.50 -28.53 77.02
C ALA A 285 36.57 -29.95 76.43
N MET A 286 37.73 -30.62 76.48
CA MET A 286 37.88 -31.98 75.95
C MET A 286 37.38 -33.09 76.89
N TYR A 287 37.57 -32.93 78.20
CA TYR A 287 37.39 -34.00 79.18
C TYR A 287 36.37 -33.68 80.29
N GLY A 288 35.81 -32.47 80.32
CA GLY A 288 34.82 -32.03 81.30
C GLY A 288 35.36 -31.87 82.74
N LYS A 289 36.69 -31.78 82.91
CA LYS A 289 37.34 -31.78 84.23
C LYS A 289 38.28 -30.59 84.41
N HIS A 290 38.13 -29.88 85.52
CA HIS A 290 39.03 -28.81 85.92
C HIS A 290 40.36 -29.37 86.41
N VAL A 291 41.46 -28.71 86.01
CA VAL A 291 42.84 -29.07 86.39
C VAL A 291 43.49 -27.84 87.01
N PRO A 292 44.34 -27.99 88.04
CA PRO A 292 45.08 -26.87 88.61
C PRO A 292 45.97 -26.21 87.54
N VAL A 293 45.89 -24.88 87.47
CA VAL A 293 46.78 -24.02 86.66
C VAL A 293 48.06 -23.75 87.44
#